data_AF-A0A533SFW4-F1
#
_entry.id   AF-A0A533SFW4-F1
#
_cell.length_a   1.000
_cell.length_b   1.000
_cell.length_c   1.000
_cell.angle_alpha   90.00
_cell.angle_beta   90.00
_cell.angle_gamma   90.00
#
_symmetry.space_group_name_H-M   'P 1'
#
loop_
_entity.id
_entity.type
_entity.pdbx_description
1 polymer ?
#
loop_
_entity_poly.entity_id
_entity_poly.type
_entity_poly.pdbx_seq_one_letter_code
_entity_poly.pdbx_strand_id
1 'polypeptide(L)'
;DVRESETDLQLFYREISSPGLGFEIVLQELVIPTRKILANLIKAAYPRIGEEEAGFCVTTLFGQLTHYARARKLISMQYGREYDPEMIESICNHIVAFTMGGIKAIGAKANG
;
A
#
# COMPACT_ATOMS: atom_id res chain seq x y z
N ASP A 1 -10.88 -17.77 -0.06
CA ASP A 1 -10.98 -18.12 1.38
C ASP A 1 -10.02 -17.21 2.18
N VAL A 2 -10.35 -16.75 3.41
CA VAL A 2 -9.49 -15.82 4.19
C VAL A 2 -8.12 -16.45 4.51
N ARG A 3 -8.05 -17.78 4.63
CA ARG A 3 -6.78 -18.49 4.83
C ARG A 3 -5.92 -18.53 3.57
N GLU A 4 -6.57 -18.58 2.42
CA GLU A 4 -5.92 -18.59 1.10
C GLU A 4 -5.27 -17.23 0.83
N SER A 5 -5.96 -16.12 1.13
CA SER A 5 -5.40 -14.78 0.98
C SER A 5 -4.23 -14.51 1.93
N GLU A 6 -4.27 -15.02 3.17
CA GLU A 6 -3.13 -14.91 4.10
C GLU A 6 -1.90 -15.70 3.60
N THR A 7 -2.12 -16.84 2.94
CA THR A 7 -1.04 -17.67 2.37
C THR A 7 -0.40 -16.98 1.15
N ASP A 8 -1.22 -16.38 0.29
CA ASP A 8 -0.76 -15.63 -0.88
C ASP A 8 0.07 -14.40 -0.49
N LEU A 9 -0.36 -13.66 0.53
CA LEU A 9 0.41 -12.53 1.08
C LEU A 9 1.76 -12.99 1.64
N GLN A 10 1.83 -14.13 2.35
CA GLN A 10 3.09 -14.64 2.88
C GLN A 10 4.07 -15.04 1.76
N LEU A 11 3.58 -15.70 0.70
CA LEU A 11 4.37 -16.07 -0.47
C LEU A 11 4.88 -14.82 -1.20
N PHE A 12 4.01 -13.84 -1.45
CA PHE A 12 4.35 -12.56 -2.05
C PHE A 12 5.50 -11.86 -1.29
N TYR A 13 5.40 -11.77 0.03
CA TYR A 13 6.44 -11.12 0.84
C TYR A 13 7.74 -11.91 0.90
N ARG A 14 7.68 -13.24 0.84
CA ARG A 14 8.88 -14.08 0.78
C ARG A 14 9.65 -13.82 -0.50
N GLU A 15 8.97 -13.81 -1.65
CA GLU A 15 9.60 -13.53 -2.94
C GLU A 15 10.17 -12.10 -3.01
N ILE A 16 9.51 -11.11 -2.40
CA ILE A 16 10.05 -9.73 -2.32
C ILE A 16 11.28 -9.64 -1.43
N SER A 17 11.30 -10.37 -0.31
CA SER A 17 12.39 -10.28 0.68
C SER A 17 13.62 -11.09 0.27
N SER A 18 13.44 -12.13 -0.56
CA SER A 18 14.50 -12.98 -1.07
C SER A 18 14.16 -13.34 -2.53
N PRO A 19 14.61 -12.52 -3.50
CA PRO A 19 14.23 -12.68 -4.90
C PRO A 19 14.61 -14.08 -5.44
N GLY A 20 13.60 -14.89 -5.73
CA GLY A 20 13.73 -16.17 -6.44
C GLY A 20 13.13 -16.10 -7.85
N LEU A 21 13.00 -17.25 -8.52
CA LEU A 21 12.35 -17.34 -9.85
C LEU A 21 10.90 -16.83 -9.86
N GLY A 22 10.19 -16.87 -8.72
CA GLY A 22 8.83 -16.37 -8.61
C GLY A 22 8.72 -14.84 -8.53
N PHE A 23 9.81 -14.15 -8.19
CA PHE A 23 9.81 -12.70 -8.02
C PHE A 23 9.50 -11.95 -9.32
N GLU A 24 10.05 -12.41 -10.44
CA GLU A 24 9.81 -11.75 -11.74
C GLU A 24 8.35 -11.89 -12.17
N ILE A 25 7.74 -13.05 -11.94
CA ILE A 25 6.31 -13.28 -12.22
C ILE A 25 5.45 -12.37 -11.33
N VAL A 26 5.72 -12.32 -10.03
CA VAL A 26 5.01 -11.43 -9.09
C VAL A 26 5.15 -9.96 -9.49
N LEU A 27 6.35 -9.56 -9.93
CA LEU A 27 6.60 -8.20 -10.37
C LEU A 27 5.81 -7.84 -11.63
N GLN A 28 5.83 -8.71 -12.64
CA GLN A 28 5.21 -8.46 -13.95
C GLN A 28 3.69 -8.62 -13.94
N GLU A 29 3.16 -9.61 -13.23
CA GLU A 29 1.74 -9.95 -13.27
C GLU A 29 0.92 -9.22 -12.21
N LEU A 30 1.55 -8.80 -11.09
CA LEU A 30 0.84 -8.18 -9.97
C LEU A 30 1.33 -6.76 -9.68
N VAL A 31 2.62 -6.59 -9.34
CA VAL A 31 3.11 -5.31 -8.83
C VAL A 31 3.03 -4.20 -9.89
N ILE A 32 3.55 -4.45 -11.09
CA ILE A 32 3.56 -3.43 -12.17
C ILE A 32 2.14 -3.08 -12.64
N PRO A 33 1.23 -4.03 -12.95
CA PRO A 33 -0.12 -3.72 -13.38
C PRO A 33 -0.92 -2.98 -12.32
N THR A 34 -0.88 -3.43 -11.06
CA THR A 34 -1.58 -2.76 -9.96
C THR A 34 -1.05 -1.35 -9.73
N ARG A 35 0.29 -1.16 -9.75
CA ARG A 35 0.89 0.17 -9.64
C ARG A 35 0.40 1.09 -10.75
N LYS A 36 0.38 0.63 -12.00
CA LYS A 36 -0.02 1.42 -13.16
C LYS A 36 -1.48 1.86 -13.08
N ILE A 37 -2.39 0.95 -12.71
CA ILE A 37 -3.82 1.26 -12.56
C ILE A 37 -4.03 2.35 -11.50
N LEU A 38 -3.45 2.18 -10.32
CA LEU A 38 -3.63 3.13 -9.23
C LEU A 38 -2.96 4.48 -9.50
N ALA A 39 -1.77 4.49 -10.11
CA ALA A 39 -1.10 5.73 -10.50
C ALA A 39 -1.92 6.53 -11.52
N ASN A 40 -2.55 5.84 -12.48
CA ASN A 40 -3.45 6.48 -13.44
C ASN A 40 -4.68 7.11 -12.77
N LEU A 41 -5.24 6.48 -11.74
CA LEU A 41 -6.35 7.06 -10.97
C LEU A 41 -5.92 8.34 -10.23
N ILE A 42 -4.73 8.33 -9.63
CA ILE A 42 -4.17 9.53 -8.97
C ILE A 42 -3.97 10.65 -10.00
N LYS A 43 -3.41 10.34 -11.17
CA LYS A 43 -3.22 11.31 -12.25
C LYS A 43 -4.53 11.84 -12.80
N ALA A 44 -5.57 11.02 -12.90
CA ALA A 44 -6.89 11.48 -13.33
C ALA A 44 -7.48 12.51 -12.34
N ALA A 45 -7.25 12.32 -11.03
CA ALA A 45 -7.68 13.27 -10.00
C ALA A 45 -6.77 14.50 -9.89
N TYR A 46 -5.48 14.36 -10.20
CA TYR A 46 -4.46 15.41 -10.12
C TYR A 46 -3.61 15.46 -11.40
N PRO A 47 -4.11 16.02 -12.52
CA PRO A 47 -3.49 15.89 -13.84
C PRO A 47 -2.05 16.40 -13.97
N ARG A 48 -1.59 17.26 -13.06
CA ARG A 48 -0.23 17.82 -13.07
C ARG A 48 0.79 17.00 -12.30
N ILE A 49 0.36 16.00 -11.51
CA ILE A 49 1.29 15.13 -10.79
C ILE A 49 2.13 14.32 -11.79
N GLY A 50 3.44 14.20 -11.54
CA GLY A 50 4.33 13.40 -12.37
C GLY A 50 3.99 11.90 -12.32
N GLU A 51 4.38 11.16 -13.37
CA GLU A 51 4.23 9.69 -13.41
C GLU A 51 4.98 9.02 -12.24
N GLU A 52 6.21 9.48 -11.98
CA GLU A 52 7.04 8.97 -10.90
C GLU A 52 6.44 9.26 -9.53
N GLU A 53 5.99 10.50 -9.31
CA GLU A 53 5.34 10.92 -8.06
C GLU A 53 4.04 10.18 -7.79
N ALA A 54 3.20 9.99 -8.81
CA ALA A 54 2.00 9.15 -8.70
C ALA A 54 2.40 7.71 -8.32
N GLY A 55 3.46 7.18 -8.94
CA GLY A 55 4.03 5.89 -8.58
C GLY A 55 4.52 5.82 -7.13
N PHE A 56 5.19 6.86 -6.62
CA PHE A 56 5.61 6.94 -5.22
C PHE A 56 4.42 6.97 -4.27
N CYS A 57 3.37 7.72 -4.59
CA CYS A 57 2.14 7.74 -3.79
C CYS A 57 1.55 6.33 -3.65
N VAL A 58 1.48 5.57 -4.75
CA VAL A 58 1.00 4.18 -4.73
C VAL A 58 1.92 3.29 -3.90
N THR A 59 3.24 3.38 -4.09
CA THR A 59 4.21 2.59 -3.32
C THR A 59 4.12 2.89 -1.81
N THR A 60 3.97 4.16 -1.43
CA THR A 60 3.79 4.57 -0.04
C THR A 60 2.53 3.99 0.57
N LEU A 61 1.40 4.07 -0.14
CA LEU A 61 0.13 3.46 0.29
C LEU A 61 0.29 1.96 0.57
N PHE A 62 0.90 1.21 -0.35
CA PHE A 62 1.16 -0.22 -0.14
C PHE A 62 2.13 -0.48 1.01
N GLY A 63 3.14 0.37 1.19
CA GLY A 63 4.06 0.29 2.32
C GLY A 63 3.35 0.41 3.66
N GLN A 64 2.40 1.35 3.76
CA GLN A 64 1.58 1.53 4.97
C GLN A 64 0.69 0.30 5.19
N LEU A 65 -0.06 -0.14 4.18
CA LEU A 65 -0.90 -1.35 4.29
C LEU A 65 -0.09 -2.57 4.72
N THR A 66 1.08 -2.76 4.10
CA THR A 66 2.02 -3.84 4.43
C THR A 66 2.49 -3.76 5.87
N HIS A 67 2.89 -2.57 6.33
CA HIS A 67 3.35 -2.36 7.70
C HIS A 67 2.27 -2.76 8.71
N TYR A 68 1.07 -2.21 8.58
CA TYR A 68 -0.04 -2.51 9.50
C TYR A 68 -0.47 -3.98 9.46
N ALA A 69 -0.49 -4.59 8.27
CA ALA A 69 -0.83 -6.01 8.13
C ALA A 69 0.21 -6.95 8.75
N ARG A 70 1.51 -6.62 8.70
CA ARG A 70 2.58 -7.46 9.27
C ARG A 70 2.87 -7.17 10.73
N ALA A 71 2.65 -5.94 11.18
CA ALA A 71 2.95 -5.50 12.52
C ALA A 71 1.78 -5.70 13.51
N ARG A 72 0.73 -6.47 13.16
CA ARG A 72 -0.47 -6.66 14.01
C ARG A 72 -0.16 -6.92 15.47
N LYS A 73 0.70 -7.91 15.77
CA LYS A 73 1.11 -8.25 17.13
C LYS A 73 1.83 -7.10 17.84
N LEU A 74 2.77 -6.45 17.14
CA LEU A 74 3.50 -5.30 17.68
C LEU A 74 2.54 -4.15 18.02
N ILE A 75 1.63 -3.83 17.09
CA ILE A 75 0.64 -2.78 17.22
C ILE A 75 -0.31 -3.07 18.37
N SER A 76 -0.81 -4.30 18.50
CA SER A 76 -1.64 -4.72 19.63
C SER A 76 -0.92 -4.50 20.97
N MET A 77 0.35 -4.90 21.07
CA MET A 77 1.15 -4.71 22.28
C MET A 77 1.43 -3.23 22.56
N GLN A 78 1.72 -2.44 21.52
CA GLN A 78 2.02 -1.01 21.64
C GLN A 78 0.82 -0.21 22.16
N TYR A 79 -0.39 -0.54 21.70
CA TYR A 79 -1.61 0.17 22.08
C TYR A 79 -2.40 -0.52 23.21
N GLY A 80 -1.95 -1.67 23.70
CA GLY A 80 -2.62 -2.43 24.76
C GLY A 80 -4.03 -2.89 24.39
N ARG A 81 -4.32 -3.14 23.10
CA ARG A 81 -5.62 -3.61 22.60
C ARG A 81 -5.48 -4.69 21.53
N GLU A 82 -6.53 -5.46 21.30
CA GLU A 82 -6.56 -6.46 20.23
C GLU A 82 -6.57 -5.82 18.84
N TYR A 83 -6.00 -6.52 17.87
CA TYR A 83 -6.09 -6.15 16.44
C TYR A 83 -7.43 -6.64 15.88
N ASP A 84 -8.50 -6.07 16.39
CA ASP A 84 -9.89 -6.39 16.07
C ASP A 84 -10.40 -5.63 14.82
N PRO A 85 -11.62 -5.93 14.33
CA PRO A 85 -12.19 -5.21 13.18
C PRO A 85 -12.29 -3.69 13.35
N GLU A 86 -12.53 -3.19 14.56
CA GLU A 86 -12.61 -1.74 14.82
C GLU A 86 -11.25 -1.07 14.69
N MET A 87 -10.18 -1.75 15.14
CA MET A 87 -8.81 -1.30 14.96
C MET A 87 -8.43 -1.31 13.48
N ILE A 88 -8.83 -2.34 12.73
CA ILE A 88 -8.63 -2.41 11.28
C ILE A 88 -9.31 -1.22 10.59
N GLU A 89 -10.57 -0.94 10.92
CA GLU A 89 -11.30 0.20 10.35
C GLU A 89 -10.62 1.53 10.68
N SER A 90 -10.19 1.71 11.93
CA SER A 90 -9.46 2.91 12.37
C SER A 90 -8.15 3.11 11.60
N ILE A 91 -7.39 2.04 11.38
CA ILE A 91 -6.15 2.05 10.60
C ILE A 91 -6.43 2.38 9.13
N CYS A 92 -7.44 1.75 8.53
CA CYS A 92 -7.84 2.02 7.14
C CYS A 92 -8.22 3.50 6.95
N ASN A 93 -9.05 4.04 7.84
CA ASN A 93 -9.45 5.44 7.82
C ASN A 93 -8.23 6.38 7.97
N HIS A 94 -7.30 6.04 8.85
CA HIS A 94 -6.05 6.79 9.03
C HIS A 94 -5.19 6.77 7.76
N ILE A 95 -4.96 5.59 7.16
CA ILE A 95 -4.18 5.45 5.92
C ILE A 95 -4.80 6.25 4.79
N VAL A 96 -6.12 6.19 4.62
CA VAL A 96 -6.83 6.96 3.59
C VAL A 96 -6.65 8.45 3.83
N ALA A 97 -6.90 8.95 5.05
CA ALA A 97 -6.74 10.37 5.35
C ALA A 97 -5.30 10.86 5.12
N PHE A 98 -4.31 10.09 5.58
CA PHE A 98 -2.89 10.41 5.40
C PHE A 98 -2.50 10.42 3.92
N THR A 99 -2.90 9.39 3.18
CA THR A 99 -2.60 9.23 1.74
C THR A 99 -3.22 10.36 0.93
N MET A 100 -4.49 10.67 1.17
CA MET A 100 -5.17 11.77 0.47
C MET A 100 -4.55 13.13 0.80
N GLY A 101 -4.15 13.37 2.04
CA GLY A 101 -3.41 14.57 2.44
C GLY A 101 -2.06 14.68 1.72
N GLY A 102 -1.31 13.59 1.64
CA GLY A 102 -0.03 13.51 0.93
C GLY A 102 -0.18 13.77 -0.57
N ILE A 103 -1.11 13.09 -1.24
CA ILE A 103 -1.38 13.27 -2.67
C ILE A 103 -1.78 14.72 -2.95
N LYS A 104 -2.67 15.31 -2.14
CA LYS A 104 -3.09 16.71 -2.29
C LYS A 104 -1.90 17.67 -2.17
N ALA A 105 -1.01 17.45 -1.19
CA ALA A 105 0.16 18.29 -0.98
C ALA A 105 1.16 18.18 -2.14
N ILE A 106 1.39 16.98 -2.67
CA ILE A 106 2.26 16.74 -3.83
C ILE A 106 1.65 17.35 -5.09
N GLY A 107 0.37 17.09 -5.36
CA GLY A 107 -0.35 17.66 -6.49
C GLY A 107 -0.41 19.19 -6.45
N ALA A 108 -0.50 19.80 -5.27
CA ALA A 108 -0.43 21.25 -5.12
C ALA A 108 0.94 21.83 -5.48
N LYS A 109 2.05 21.15 -5.11
CA LYS A 109 3.40 21.56 -5.51
C LYS A 109 3.60 21.50 -7.02
N ALA A 110 3.00 20.53 -7.70
CA ALA A 110 3.05 20.43 -9.16
C ALA A 110 2.20 21.49 -9.87
N ASN A 111 1.36 22.24 -9.15
CA ASN A 111 0.53 23.31 -9.70
C ASN A 111 1.13 24.73 -9.53
N GLY A 112 2.12 24.90 -8.66
CA GLY A 112 2.83 26.16 -8.43
C GLY A 112 4.13 26.24 -9.21
#